data_AF-A0A959SUY8-F1
#
_entry.id   AF-A0A959SUY8-F1
#
_cell.length_a   1.000
_cell.length_b   1.000
_cell.length_c   1.000
_cell.angle_alpha   90.00
_cell.angle_beta   90.00
_cell.angle_gamma   90.00
#
_symmetry.space_group_name_H-M   'P 1'
#
loop_
_entity.id
_entity.type
_entity.pdbx_description
1 polymer ?
#
loop_
_entity_poly.entity_id
_entity_poly.type
_entity_poly.pdbx_seq_one_letter_code
_entity_poly.pdbx_strand_id
1 'polypeptide(L)'
;MNILAKSTSWYRLIFMAVLFSVCIGNVYGQPANRNKSGEIIYHVFLRSFYDSNNDGIGDLNGLRQKLDYLQNLGVTSILLLPLHDATCYHNYFADDFKKIDAEFGTMEDYIALVKEVHRRGMKIYLDMEIQYVTENHLWWKDAVGNLKSPYSNFILFQDP
;
A
#
# COMPACT_ATOMS: atom_id res chain seq x y z
N MET A 1 -1.41 -43.59 -60.46
CA MET A 1 -0.76 -43.46 -59.14
C MET A 1 -0.58 -41.97 -58.85
N ASN A 2 -0.75 -41.55 -57.59
CA ASN A 2 -0.74 -40.17 -57.04
C ASN A 2 -2.08 -39.42 -56.94
N ILE A 3 -2.89 -39.86 -55.98
CA ILE A 3 -3.99 -39.12 -55.36
C ILE A 3 -3.44 -38.46 -54.07
N LEU A 4 -2.58 -37.43 -54.14
CA LEU A 4 -2.07 -36.76 -52.94
C LEU A 4 -1.65 -35.30 -53.23
N ALA A 5 -2.59 -34.40 -53.56
CA ALA A 5 -2.27 -32.97 -53.68
C ALA A 5 -3.46 -32.00 -53.45
N LYS A 6 -4.46 -32.36 -52.62
CA LYS A 6 -5.59 -31.43 -52.33
C LYS A 6 -5.95 -31.22 -50.85
N SER A 7 -5.20 -31.80 -49.90
CA SER A 7 -5.62 -31.85 -48.49
C SER A 7 -4.77 -30.99 -47.52
N THR A 8 -4.25 -29.84 -47.94
CA THR A 8 -3.46 -28.95 -47.06
C THR A 8 -4.01 -27.52 -46.95
N SER A 9 -4.94 -27.13 -47.82
CA SER A 9 -5.50 -25.77 -47.83
C SER A 9 -6.55 -25.56 -46.73
N TRP A 10 -7.43 -26.54 -46.50
CA TRP A 10 -8.51 -26.40 -45.52
C TRP A 10 -8.04 -26.42 -44.07
N TYR A 11 -7.05 -27.25 -43.74
CA TYR A 11 -6.43 -27.24 -42.40
C TYR A 11 -5.73 -25.91 -42.12
N ARG A 12 -5.11 -25.28 -43.13
CA ARG A 12 -4.50 -23.94 -42.99
C ARG A 12 -5.54 -22.83 -42.75
N LEU A 13 -6.68 -22.89 -43.42
CA LEU A 13 -7.79 -21.94 -43.22
C LEU A 13 -8.42 -22.10 -41.83
N ILE A 14 -8.61 -23.34 -41.36
CA ILE A 14 -9.12 -23.61 -40.01
C ILE A 14 -8.10 -23.15 -38.95
N PHE A 15 -6.81 -23.42 -39.15
CA PHE A 15 -5.76 -22.99 -38.22
C PHE A 15 -5.61 -21.45 -38.17
N MET A 16 -5.74 -20.77 -39.32
CA MET A 16 -5.80 -19.30 -39.38
C MET A 16 -7.05 -18.75 -38.69
N ALA A 17 -8.22 -19.35 -38.89
CA ALA A 17 -9.47 -18.91 -38.26
C ALA A 17 -9.43 -19.08 -36.72
N VAL A 18 -8.85 -20.17 -36.22
CA VAL A 18 -8.67 -20.41 -34.78
C VAL A 18 -7.66 -19.41 -34.19
N LEU A 19 -6.54 -19.12 -34.86
CA LEU A 19 -5.60 -18.09 -34.43
C LEU A 19 -6.22 -16.69 -34.44
N PHE A 20 -7.05 -16.37 -35.44
CA PHE A 20 -7.76 -15.09 -35.50
C PHE A 20 -8.79 -14.95 -34.36
N SER A 21 -9.50 -16.02 -34.01
CA SER A 21 -10.45 -16.03 -32.88
C SER A 21 -9.75 -15.90 -31.52
N VAL A 22 -8.58 -16.54 -31.33
CA VAL A 22 -7.78 -16.44 -30.08
C VAL A 22 -7.13 -15.06 -29.93
N CYS A 23 -6.73 -14.42 -31.03
CA CYS A 23 -6.25 -13.04 -31.01
C CYS A 23 -7.36 -12.04 -30.73
N ILE A 24 -8.56 -12.22 -31.29
CA ILE A 24 -9.69 -11.31 -31.06
C ILE A 24 -10.22 -11.43 -29.62
N GLY A 25 -10.28 -12.64 -29.05
CA GLY A 25 -10.74 -12.86 -27.67
C GLY A 25 -9.88 -12.17 -26.59
N ASN A 26 -8.60 -11.89 -26.88
CA ASN A 26 -7.71 -11.15 -25.98
C ASN A 26 -7.61 -9.64 -26.29
N VAL A 27 -8.03 -9.21 -27.48
CA VAL A 27 -8.06 -7.78 -27.88
C VAL A 27 -9.33 -7.08 -27.39
N TYR A 28 -10.41 -7.82 -27.15
CA TYR A 28 -11.48 -7.35 -26.29
C TYR A 28 -11.03 -7.48 -24.83
N GLY A 29 -10.16 -6.55 -24.41
CA GLY A 29 -9.87 -6.31 -23.00
C GLY A 29 -11.17 -6.31 -22.21
N GLN A 30 -11.14 -6.88 -21.01
CA GLN A 30 -12.30 -6.96 -20.13
C GLN A 30 -13.11 -5.67 -20.23
N PRO A 31 -14.44 -5.73 -20.44
CA PRO A 31 -15.24 -4.52 -20.53
C PRO A 31 -14.96 -3.74 -19.26
N ALA A 32 -14.31 -2.58 -19.41
CA ALA A 32 -14.00 -1.71 -18.28
C ALA A 32 -15.33 -1.49 -17.56
N ASN A 33 -15.42 -2.02 -16.34
CA ASN A 33 -16.63 -1.92 -15.54
C ASN A 33 -16.91 -0.42 -15.33
N ARG A 34 -17.79 0.16 -16.16
CA ARG A 34 -18.07 1.60 -16.21
C ARG A 34 -18.82 2.12 -14.98
N ASN A 35 -19.04 1.25 -13.98
CA ASN A 35 -19.68 1.56 -12.70
C ASN A 35 -18.72 1.46 -11.50
N LYS A 36 -17.41 1.69 -11.69
CA LYS A 36 -16.54 2.06 -10.56
C LYS A 36 -16.50 3.58 -10.47
N SER A 37 -17.29 4.16 -9.57
CA SER A 37 -16.92 5.46 -8.99
C SER A 37 -15.47 5.34 -8.51
N GLY A 38 -14.60 6.25 -8.97
CA GLY A 38 -13.18 6.24 -8.57
C GLY A 38 -13.02 6.32 -7.05
N GLU A 39 -11.88 5.89 -6.54
CA GLU A 39 -11.56 6.10 -5.12
C GLU A 39 -11.28 7.58 -4.86
N ILE A 40 -11.99 8.15 -3.88
CA ILE A 40 -11.70 9.46 -3.33
C ILE A 40 -10.85 9.23 -2.08
N ILE A 41 -9.55 9.49 -2.23
CA ILE A 41 -8.55 9.28 -1.17
C ILE A 41 -8.39 10.59 -0.39
N TYR A 42 -8.55 10.53 0.93
CA TYR A 42 -8.27 11.64 1.84
C TYR A 42 -6.93 11.38 2.55
N HIS A 43 -5.97 12.28 2.34
CA HIS A 43 -4.64 12.17 2.92
C HIS A 43 -4.63 12.80 4.33
N VAL A 44 -4.21 12.04 5.33
CA VAL A 44 -4.26 12.43 6.74
C VAL A 44 -2.85 12.47 7.31
N PHE A 45 -2.41 13.68 7.66
CA PHE A 45 -1.30 13.86 8.60
C PHE A 45 -1.86 13.85 10.01
N LEU A 46 -1.71 12.72 10.71
CA LEU A 46 -2.42 12.40 11.93
C LEU A 46 -2.22 13.48 13.02
N ARG A 47 -0.96 13.87 13.22
CA ARG A 47 -0.52 14.87 14.20
C ARG A 47 -1.26 16.21 14.14
N SER A 48 -1.79 16.59 12.98
CA SER A 48 -2.50 17.86 12.78
C SER A 48 -3.98 17.68 12.43
N PHE A 49 -4.50 16.45 12.50
CA PHE A 49 -5.86 16.17 12.06
C PHE A 49 -6.90 16.43 13.16
N TYR A 50 -6.85 15.67 14.26
CA TYR A 50 -7.76 15.84 15.38
C TYR A 50 -7.20 15.21 16.66
N ASP A 51 -7.10 16.03 17.71
CA ASP A 51 -6.69 15.64 19.05
C ASP A 51 -7.89 15.15 19.86
N SER A 52 -7.79 13.95 20.44
CA SER A 52 -8.85 13.34 21.26
C SER A 52 -8.64 13.41 22.77
N ASN A 53 -7.44 13.79 23.22
CA ASN A 53 -7.03 13.71 24.62
C ASN A 53 -6.60 15.09 25.20
N ASN A 54 -6.62 16.15 24.39
CA ASN A 54 -6.23 17.53 24.69
C ASN A 54 -4.73 17.72 25.00
N ASP A 55 -3.84 16.91 24.42
CA ASP A 55 -2.39 17.11 24.51
C ASP A 55 -1.82 18.04 23.42
N GLY A 56 -2.65 18.46 22.47
CA GLY A 56 -2.28 19.33 21.35
C GLY A 56 -1.81 18.58 20.10
N ILE A 57 -1.80 17.25 20.12
CA ILE A 57 -1.37 16.37 19.03
C ILE A 57 -2.56 15.54 18.54
N GLY A 58 -2.74 15.48 17.23
CA GLY A 58 -3.74 14.60 16.65
C GLY A 58 -3.35 13.12 16.74
N ASP A 59 -4.33 12.27 17.03
CA ASP A 59 -4.11 10.87 17.38
C ASP A 59 -5.11 9.90 16.70
N LEU A 60 -4.87 8.59 16.82
CA LEU A 60 -5.66 7.54 16.15
C LEU A 60 -7.12 7.53 16.60
N ASN A 61 -7.38 7.78 17.89
CA ASN A 61 -8.73 7.87 18.42
C ASN A 61 -9.42 9.14 17.93
N GLY A 62 -8.68 10.23 17.77
CA GLY A 62 -9.16 11.46 17.18
C GLY A 62 -9.59 11.29 15.72
N LEU A 63 -8.77 10.61 14.91
CA LEU A 63 -9.18 10.23 13.54
C LEU A 63 -10.43 9.34 13.55
N ARG A 64 -10.49 8.35 14.44
CA ARG A 64 -11.65 7.46 14.59
C ARG A 64 -12.94 8.24 14.91
N GLN A 65 -12.87 9.30 15.71
CA GLN A 65 -14.00 10.18 16.03
C GLN A 65 -14.50 11.00 14.82
N LYS A 66 -13.68 11.19 13.78
CA LYS A 66 -14.05 11.97 12.58
C LYS A 66 -14.38 11.11 11.36
N LEU A 67 -14.46 9.78 11.50
CA LEU A 67 -14.82 8.91 10.37
C LEU A 67 -16.19 9.23 9.79
N ASP A 68 -17.16 9.66 10.60
CA ASP A 68 -18.49 10.05 10.11
C ASP A 68 -18.41 11.35 9.29
N TYR A 69 -17.56 12.30 9.69
CA TYR A 69 -17.28 13.49 8.89
C TYR A 69 -16.67 13.12 7.53
N LEU A 70 -15.66 12.26 7.51
CA LEU A 70 -15.00 11.83 6.27
C LEU A 70 -15.97 11.07 5.35
N GLN A 71 -16.79 10.20 5.92
CA GLN A 71 -17.82 9.48 5.15
C GLN A 71 -18.87 10.44 4.56
N ASN A 72 -19.34 11.41 5.33
CA ASN A 72 -20.30 12.43 4.86
C ASN A 72 -19.70 13.33 3.77
N LEU A 73 -18.39 13.57 3.80
CA LEU A 73 -17.67 14.31 2.76
C LEU A 73 -17.59 13.51 1.43
N GLY A 74 -17.85 12.20 1.45
CA GLY A 74 -17.76 11.31 0.29
C GLY A 74 -16.41 10.62 0.14
N VAL A 75 -15.57 10.64 1.17
CA VAL A 75 -14.29 9.92 1.18
C VAL A 75 -14.56 8.41 1.10
N THR A 76 -13.82 7.71 0.23
CA THR A 76 -13.90 6.25 0.11
C THR A 76 -12.69 5.55 0.71
N SER A 77 -11.57 6.26 0.81
CA SER A 77 -10.29 5.72 1.25
C SER A 77 -9.51 6.77 2.06
N ILE A 78 -8.85 6.34 3.13
CA ILE A 78 -7.93 7.18 3.92
C ILE A 78 -6.51 6.75 3.60
N LEU A 79 -5.64 7.69 3.26
CA LEU A 79 -4.19 7.49 3.23
C LEU A 79 -3.60 8.13 4.48
N LEU A 80 -2.98 7.34 5.35
CA LEU A 80 -2.28 7.83 6.53
C LEU A 80 -0.82 8.04 6.21
N LEU A 81 -0.30 9.20 6.59
CA LEU A 81 1.15 9.39 6.72
C LEU A 81 1.74 8.37 7.72
N PRO A 82 3.06 8.17 7.71
CA PRO A 82 3.70 7.16 8.55
C PRO A 82 3.31 7.29 10.03
N LEU A 83 3.01 6.16 10.65
CA LEU A 83 2.60 6.06 12.07
C LEU A 83 3.67 5.40 12.96
N HIS A 84 4.75 4.95 12.35
CA HIS A 84 5.78 4.20 13.06
C HIS A 84 6.52 5.08 14.06
N ASP A 85 6.98 4.45 15.14
CA ASP A 85 7.85 5.10 16.11
C ASP A 85 9.05 5.71 15.41
N ALA A 86 9.28 7.00 15.64
CA ALA A 86 10.28 7.77 14.92
C ALA A 86 10.73 8.97 15.74
N THR A 87 12.03 9.21 15.78
CA THR A 87 12.60 10.44 16.37
C THR A 87 12.24 11.70 15.55
N CYS A 88 11.94 11.54 14.25
CA CYS A 88 11.60 12.66 13.37
C CYS A 88 10.11 13.05 13.48
N TYR A 89 9.83 14.35 13.48
CA TYR A 89 8.48 14.93 13.67
C TYR A 89 7.38 14.35 12.76
N HIS A 90 7.74 14.02 11.52
CA HIS A 90 6.81 13.58 10.48
C HIS A 90 6.78 12.06 10.29
N ASN A 91 7.55 11.31 11.09
CA ASN A 91 7.58 9.85 11.12
C ASN A 91 8.04 9.12 9.83
N TYR A 92 8.39 9.85 8.76
CA TYR A 92 8.99 9.26 7.55
C TYR A 92 10.26 8.43 7.83
N PHE A 93 11.11 8.81 8.79
CA PHE A 93 12.29 8.02 9.17
C PHE A 93 11.97 7.16 10.41
N ALA A 94 11.59 5.90 10.19
CA ALA A 94 11.20 5.00 11.28
C ALA A 94 12.41 4.49 12.11
N ASP A 95 12.22 4.47 13.43
CA ASP A 95 13.10 3.83 14.40
C ASP A 95 12.67 2.37 14.66
N ASP A 96 11.38 2.07 14.55
CA ASP A 96 10.85 0.70 14.62
C ASP A 96 9.55 0.55 13.79
N PHE A 97 9.64 -0.16 12.66
CA PHE A 97 8.50 -0.45 11.79
C PHE A 97 7.37 -1.27 12.45
N LYS A 98 7.60 -1.90 13.60
CA LYS A 98 6.59 -2.73 14.29
C LYS A 98 5.82 -1.98 15.37
N LYS A 99 6.25 -0.77 15.69
CA LYS A 99 5.70 0.01 16.79
C LYS A 99 5.00 1.25 16.25
N ILE A 100 3.83 1.56 16.81
CA ILE A 100 3.15 2.84 16.60
C ILE A 100 3.81 3.89 17.50
N ASP A 101 4.01 5.10 16.98
CA ASP A 101 4.47 6.24 17.78
C ASP A 101 3.52 6.46 18.96
N ALA A 102 4.09 6.56 20.16
CA ALA A 102 3.33 6.68 21.39
C ALA A 102 2.47 7.95 21.44
N GLU A 103 2.83 9.00 20.70
CA GLU A 103 2.02 10.22 20.58
C GLU A 103 0.73 10.00 19.78
N PHE A 104 0.66 8.96 18.95
CA PHE A 104 -0.53 8.64 18.15
C PHE A 104 -1.44 7.61 18.82
N GLY A 105 -0.92 6.83 19.77
CA GLY A 105 -1.65 5.80 20.51
C GLY A 105 -0.98 4.43 20.43
N THR A 106 -1.78 3.37 20.41
CA THR A 106 -1.32 1.98 20.47
C THR A 106 -1.60 1.20 19.17
N MET A 107 -0.99 0.01 19.04
CA MET A 107 -1.34 -0.90 17.95
C MET A 107 -2.81 -1.36 18.05
N GLU A 108 -3.33 -1.49 19.26
CA GLU A 108 -4.74 -1.79 19.52
C GLU A 108 -5.65 -0.67 19.00
N ASP A 109 -5.28 0.61 19.21
CA ASP A 109 -6.00 1.75 18.67
C ASP A 109 -5.98 1.75 17.13
N TYR A 110 -4.83 1.44 16.52
CA TYR A 110 -4.72 1.31 15.07
C TYR A 110 -5.61 0.19 14.51
N ILE A 111 -5.60 -0.98 15.15
CA ILE A 111 -6.48 -2.10 14.77
C ILE A 111 -7.95 -1.71 14.92
N ALA A 112 -8.31 -0.96 15.97
CA ALA A 112 -9.67 -0.47 16.18
C ALA A 112 -10.09 0.52 15.07
N LEU A 113 -9.20 1.44 14.69
CA LEU A 113 -9.40 2.36 13.56
C LEU A 113 -9.63 1.60 12.26
N VAL A 114 -8.76 0.64 11.92
CA VAL A 114 -8.87 -0.17 10.68
C VAL A 114 -10.23 -0.88 10.62
N LYS A 115 -10.64 -1.53 11.71
CA LYS A 115 -11.96 -2.19 11.80
C LYS A 115 -13.10 -1.22 11.54
N GLU A 116 -13.03 -0.04 12.13
CA GLU A 116 -14.09 0.97 12.07
C GLU A 116 -14.17 1.67 10.70
N VAL A 117 -13.04 1.83 10.01
CA VAL A 117 -12.97 2.25 8.60
C VAL A 117 -13.60 1.18 7.71
N HIS A 118 -13.21 -0.09 7.86
CA HIS A 118 -13.77 -1.19 7.06
C HIS A 118 -15.26 -1.39 7.30
N ARG A 119 -15.76 -1.20 8.53
CA ARG A 119 -17.19 -1.27 8.86
C ARG A 119 -18.02 -0.25 8.08
N ARG A 120 -17.41 0.88 7.68
CA ARG A 120 -18.04 1.91 6.84
C ARG A 120 -17.93 1.64 5.33
N GLY A 121 -17.33 0.51 4.93
CA GLY A 121 -17.04 0.23 3.53
C GLY A 121 -15.94 1.12 2.93
N MET A 122 -15.21 1.84 3.78
CA MET A 122 -14.04 2.63 3.37
C MET A 122 -12.77 1.78 3.41
N LYS A 123 -11.71 2.24 2.74
CA LYS A 123 -10.37 1.64 2.79
C LYS A 123 -9.42 2.50 3.62
N ILE A 124 -8.35 1.89 4.11
CA ILE A 124 -7.26 2.55 4.79
C ILE A 124 -5.94 2.07 4.21
N TYR A 125 -5.07 3.01 3.87
CA TYR A 125 -3.72 2.78 3.39
C TYR A 125 -2.77 3.45 4.37
N LEU A 126 -1.64 2.79 4.63
CA LEU A 126 -0.54 3.35 5.42
C LEU A 126 0.61 3.65 4.48
N ASP A 127 1.12 4.86 4.52
CA ASP A 127 2.35 5.25 3.85
C ASP A 127 3.55 4.55 4.53
N MET A 128 4.30 3.78 3.74
CA MET A 128 5.33 2.86 4.21
C MET A 128 6.68 3.23 3.57
N GLU A 129 7.51 3.92 4.33
CA GLU A 129 8.82 4.39 3.89
C GLU A 129 9.90 3.40 4.32
N ILE A 130 10.18 2.43 3.45
CA ILE A 130 11.07 1.28 3.75
C ILE A 130 12.45 1.38 3.09
N GLN A 131 12.71 2.46 2.36
CA GLN A 131 13.96 2.67 1.63
C GLN A 131 15.11 3.20 2.51
N TYR A 132 14.80 3.74 3.68
CA TYR A 132 15.77 4.27 4.63
C TYR A 132 15.34 3.98 6.08
N VAL A 133 16.30 3.97 7.00
CA VAL A 133 16.09 3.87 8.45
C VAL A 133 17.01 4.84 9.17
N THR A 134 16.66 5.24 10.39
CA THR A 134 17.52 6.12 11.20
C THR A 134 18.68 5.34 11.82
N GLU A 135 19.60 6.09 12.44
CA GLU A 135 20.64 5.50 13.30
C GLU A 135 20.08 4.82 14.56
N ASN A 136 18.82 5.09 14.92
CA ASN A 136 18.16 4.48 16.05
C ASN A 136 17.57 3.09 15.73
N HIS A 137 17.38 2.78 14.45
CA HIS A 137 16.78 1.54 14.01
C HIS A 137 17.69 0.33 14.25
N LEU A 138 17.09 -0.82 14.58
CA LEU A 138 17.80 -2.08 14.86
C LEU A 138 18.80 -2.45 13.75
N TRP A 139 18.38 -2.31 12.50
CA TRP A 139 19.22 -2.64 11.34
C TRP A 139 20.50 -1.83 11.30
N TRP A 140 20.44 -0.54 11.62
CA TRP A 140 21.63 0.31 11.69
C TRP A 140 22.49 -0.04 12.90
N LYS A 141 21.89 -0.05 14.10
CA LYS A 141 22.61 -0.29 15.37
C LYS A 141 23.39 -1.59 15.39
N ASP A 142 22.84 -2.64 14.80
CA ASP A 142 23.49 -3.95 14.79
C ASP A 142 24.49 -4.12 13.64
N ALA A 143 24.29 -3.45 12.49
CA ALA A 143 25.16 -3.56 11.32
C ALA A 143 26.42 -2.68 11.38
N VAL A 144 26.31 -1.48 11.96
CA VAL A 144 27.42 -0.51 11.96
C VAL A 144 28.59 -1.03 12.77
N GLY A 145 29.75 -1.17 12.12
CA GLY A 145 30.95 -1.75 12.74
C GLY A 145 30.91 -3.27 12.92
N ASN A 146 29.87 -3.94 12.44
CA ASN A 146 29.69 -5.39 12.55
C ASN A 146 29.23 -5.98 11.20
N LEU A 147 30.20 -6.31 10.34
CA LEU A 147 29.96 -6.93 9.03
C LEU A 147 29.37 -8.35 9.08
N LYS A 148 29.26 -8.96 10.28
CA LYS A 148 28.66 -10.28 10.48
C LYS A 148 27.20 -10.20 10.92
N SER A 149 26.67 -8.99 11.12
CA SER A 149 25.27 -8.80 11.47
C SER A 149 24.35 -9.41 10.39
N PRO A 150 23.21 -10.00 10.78
CA PRO A 150 22.18 -10.40 9.82
C PRO A 150 21.64 -9.21 9.00
N TYR A 151 21.85 -7.98 9.46
CA TYR A 151 21.40 -6.74 8.81
C TYR A 151 22.49 -6.03 8.01
N SER A 152 23.73 -6.54 7.96
CA SER A 152 24.83 -5.85 7.24
C SER A 152 24.52 -5.60 5.76
N ASN A 153 23.74 -6.47 5.12
CA ASN A 153 23.34 -6.32 3.71
C ASN A 153 22.09 -5.45 3.51
N PHE A 154 21.49 -4.93 4.59
CA PHE A 154 20.32 -4.05 4.51
C PHE A 154 20.74 -2.57 4.43
N ILE A 155 21.99 -2.27 4.80
CA ILE A 155 22.55 -0.92 4.82
C ILE A 155 23.67 -0.85 3.77
N LEU A 156 23.67 0.21 2.98
CA LEU A 156 24.74 0.45 2.01
C LEU A 156 25.93 1.11 2.72
N PHE A 157 27.01 0.36 2.89
CA PHE A 157 28.31 0.89 3.31
C PHE A 157 29.21 1.05 2.09
N GLN A 158 29.88 2.20 1.97
CA GLN A 158 30.85 2.47 0.92
C GLN A 158 32.16 2.91 1.58
N ASP A 159 33.24 2.17 1.30
CA ASP A 159 34.58 2.60 1.68
C ASP A 159 34.93 3.90 0.95
N PRO A 160 35.68 4.83 1.59
CA PRO A 160 36.11 6.09 0.98
C PRO A 160 36.84 5.95 -0.36
#